data_AF-A0A7C1UD49-F1
#
_entry.id   AF-A0A7C1UD49-F1
#
_cell.length_a   1.000
_cell.length_b   1.000
_cell.length_c   1.000
_cell.angle_alpha   90.00
_cell.angle_beta   90.00
_cell.angle_gamma   90.00
#
_symmetry.space_group_name_H-M   'P 1'
#
loop_
_entity.id
_entity.type
_entity.pdbx_description
1 polymer ?
#
loop_
_entity_poly.entity_id
_entity_poly.type
_entity_poly.pdbx_seq_one_letter_code
_entity_poly.pdbx_strand_id
1 'polypeptide(L)' 'MIGRLRGIIVYKQPPELMLEVAGVGYELQASMTTFGEL' A
#
# COMPACT_ATOMS: atom_id res chain seq x y z
N MET A 1 -12.35 9.69 -6.67
CA MET A 1 -12.80 8.59 -5.78
C MET A 1 -12.12 7.31 -6.23
N ILE A 2 -11.38 6.64 -5.35
CA ILE A 2 -10.65 5.39 -5.66
C ILE A 2 -11.22 4.29 -4.76
N GLY A 3 -11.68 3.17 -5.34
CA GLY A 3 -12.30 2.07 -4.59
C GLY A 3 -11.40 0.86 -4.34
N ARG A 4 -10.36 0.66 -5.18
CA ARG A 4 -9.41 -0.46 -5.06
C ARG A 4 -8.14 -0.14 -5.86
N LEU A 5 -6.99 -0.56 -5.35
CA LEU A 5 -5.72 -0.55 -6.07
C LEU A 5 -5.14 -1.98 -6.14
N ARG A 6 -4.40 -2.27 -7.20
CA ARG A 6 -3.65 -3.51 -7.39
C ARG A 6 -2.31 -3.16 -8.04
N GLY A 7 -1.22 -3.61 -7.43
CA GLY A 7 0.12 -3.22 -7.85
C GLY A 7 1.20 -3.94 -7.05
N ILE A 8 2.42 -3.45 -7.16
CA ILE A 8 3.60 -3.96 -6.46
C ILE A 8 3.85 -3.12 -5.22
N ILE A 9 4.12 -3.76 -4.09
CA ILE A 9 4.51 -3.04 -2.87
C ILE A 9 5.97 -2.63 -3.00
N VAL A 10 6.23 -1.32 -3.00
CA VAL A 10 7.58 -0.74 -3.15
C VAL A 10 8.27 -0.62 -1.79
N TYR A 11 7.57 -0.13 -0.77
CA TYR A 11 8.04 -0.11 0.61
C TYR A 11 6.90 -0.28 1.61
N LYS A 12 7.24 -0.71 2.83
CA LYS A 12 6.33 -0.84 3.98
C LYS A 12 6.96 -0.16 5.19
N GLN A 13 6.30 0.86 5.73
CA GLN A 13 6.67 1.52 6.98
C GLN A 13 5.39 1.78 7.78
N PRO A 14 4.91 0.81 8.57
CA PRO A 14 3.62 0.93 9.26
C PRO A 14 3.50 2.27 10.01
N PRO A 15 2.38 3.01 9.85
CA PRO A 15 1.13 2.64 9.16
C PRO A 15 1.09 2.93 7.65
N GLU A 16 2.19 3.36 7.05
CA GLU A 16 2.30 3.76 5.65
C GLU A 16 2.88 2.65 4.75
N LEU A 17 2.49 2.64 3.48
CA LEU A 17 3.08 1.82 2.44
C LEU A 17 2.98 2.51 1.09
N MET A 18 3.91 2.18 0.19
CA MET A 18 3.82 2.62 -1.20
C MET A 18 3.50 1.47 -2.13
N LEU A 19 2.49 1.68 -2.97
CA LEU A 19 2.06 0.77 -4.00
C LEU A 19 2.35 1.37 -5.38
N GLU A 20 3.14 0.69 -6.20
CA GLU A 20 3.30 1.05 -7.59
C GLU A 20 2.21 0.40 -8.44
N VAL A 21 1.43 1.22 -9.14
CA VAL A 21 0.34 0.80 -10.03
C VAL A 21 0.60 1.42 -11.40
N ALA A 22 0.98 0.60 -12.38
CA ALA A 22 1.24 1.02 -13.76
C ALA A 22 2.24 2.19 -13.87
N GLY A 23 3.34 2.14 -13.10
CA GLY A 23 4.37 3.16 -13.08
C GLY A 23 4.07 4.39 -12.21
N VAL A 24 2.95 4.41 -11.48
CA VAL A 24 2.59 5.49 -10.55
C VAL A 24 2.69 5.01 -9.10
N GLY A 25 3.44 5.73 -8.27
CA GLY A 25 3.56 5.46 -6.84
C GLY A 25 2.41 6.07 -6.04
N TYR A 26 1.65 5.22 -5.36
CA TYR A 26 0.59 5.60 -4.43
C TYR A 26 1.06 5.44 -2.99
N GLU A 27 1.09 6.53 -2.24
CA GLU A 27 1.26 6.50 -0.79
C GLU A 27 -0.09 6.18 -0.13
N LEU A 28 -0.11 5.13 0.68
CA LEU A 28 -1.31 4.61 1.32
C LEU A 28 -1.07 4.45 2.81
N GLN A 29 -2.09 4.80 3.60
CA GLN A 29 -2.14 4.46 5.02
C GLN A 29 -3.05 3.24 5.20
N ALA A 30 -2.60 2.28 6.01
CA ALA A 30 -3.37 1.08 6.35
C ALA A 30 -3.31 0.82 7.85
N SER A 31 -4.27 0.03 8.36
CA SER A 31 -4.26 -0.37 9.76
C SER A 31 -3.08 -1.28 10.08
N MET A 32 -2.61 -1.31 11.33
CA MET A 32 -1.55 -2.22 11.78
C MET A 32 -1.88 -3.70 11.50
N THR A 33 -3.16 -4.08 11.55
CA THR A 33 -3.63 -5.43 11.22
C THR A 33 -3.50 -5.78 9.74
N THR A 34 -3.38 -4.79 8.84
CA THR A 34 -3.11 -5.04 7.41
C THR A 34 -1.62 -5.37 7.19
N PHE A 35 -0.76 -4.94 8.11
CA PHE A 35 0.67 -5.22 8.06
C PHE A 35 1.06 -6.54 8.73
N GLY A 36 0.23 -7.08 9.64
CA GLY A 36 0.28 -8.48 10.10
C GLY A 36 -0.66 -9.37 9.27
N GLU A 37 -0.58 -10.70 9.19
CA GLU A 37 0.26 -11.74 9.81
C GLU A 37 0.84 -12.65 8.70
N LEU A 38 1.94 -13.34 9.03
CA LEU A 38 2.58 -14.41 8.24
C LEU A 38 1.82 -15.73 8.36
#